data_AF-A0A1G9R7N3-F1
#
_entry.id   AF-A0A1G9R7N3-F1
#
_cell.length_a   1.000
_cell.length_b   1.000
_cell.length_c   1.000
_cell.angle_alpha   90.00
_cell.angle_beta   90.00
_cell.angle_gamma   90.00
#
_symmetry.space_group_name_H-M   'P 1'
#
loop_
_entity.id
_entity.type
_entity.pdbx_description
1 polymer ?
#
loop_
_entity_poly.entity_id
_entity_poly.type
_entity_poly.pdbx_seq_one_letter_code
_entity_poly.pdbx_strand_id
1 'polypeptide(L)'
;MTPCKHCGASIEQRGGRGRPKAYCPEKDCQAAAKRERELRRATPGLEGSLARAEQLYDRMESGLAAAIEPLARALSEELSPAGVEAKLSAVQAEAHTRIAIARTEREQAFEQVRLAREAAEHARRQTADMRQQLEEAQSERDTALADAERAREQALAALREAASTERQALQTVEEAQRRAELAERRAEEAARQAELTRQAMEQSLAEMAERVELADRQAEEARAQAVRAEEGAEEARRERDRAREDMAAAVRAREQAEREVVAAEARAGAAAQERDRAGERALNAERAVVEAERGRAVALGESTRAAAEVERLTEKVAQVEAEAATALSRERKLVAREKSRAEAAVKESDRLQAELRLQRVRLEDLRAELDSARAEAAQLRERAVAAELRLKGG
;
A
#
# COMPACT_ATOMS: atom_id res chain seq x y z
N MET A 1 -45.96 -84.08 -87.77
CA MET A 1 -47.26 -84.36 -88.40
C MET A 1 -48.13 -85.14 -87.43
N THR A 2 -49.44 -84.93 -87.42
CA THR A 2 -50.37 -85.65 -86.51
C THR A 2 -51.44 -86.34 -87.35
N PRO A 3 -51.77 -87.62 -87.12
CA PRO A 3 -52.81 -88.29 -87.88
C PRO A 3 -54.20 -87.71 -87.56
N CYS A 4 -55.06 -87.63 -88.57
CA CYS A 4 -56.46 -87.21 -88.44
C CYS A 4 -57.23 -88.22 -87.58
N LYS A 5 -57.93 -87.74 -86.55
CA LYS A 5 -58.70 -88.60 -85.63
C LYS A 5 -59.87 -89.37 -86.28
N HIS A 6 -60.25 -89.04 -87.51
CA HIS A 6 -61.35 -89.71 -88.22
C HIS A 6 -60.87 -90.60 -89.37
N CYS A 7 -59.99 -90.11 -90.24
CA CYS A 7 -59.57 -90.83 -91.46
C CYS A 7 -58.08 -91.25 -91.47
N GLY A 8 -57.31 -90.94 -90.42
CA GLY A 8 -55.90 -91.29 -90.31
C GLY A 8 -54.92 -90.47 -91.17
N ALA A 9 -55.40 -89.61 -92.08
CA ALA A 9 -54.56 -88.78 -92.95
C ALA A 9 -53.59 -87.90 -92.15
N SER A 10 -52.36 -87.73 -92.63
CA SER A 10 -51.36 -86.87 -92.00
C SER A 10 -51.78 -85.41 -92.07
N ILE A 11 -51.85 -84.75 -90.92
CA ILE A 11 -52.15 -83.32 -90.81
C ILE A 11 -50.83 -82.59 -90.55
N GLU A 12 -50.53 -81.62 -91.41
CA GLU A 12 -49.51 -80.63 -91.15
C GLU A 12 -49.98 -79.68 -90.05
N GLN A 13 -49.27 -79.70 -88.92
CA GLN A 13 -49.52 -78.77 -87.82
C GLN A 13 -48.85 -77.44 -88.15
N ARG A 14 -49.59 -76.34 -88.02
CA ARG A 14 -48.98 -75.00 -88.08
C ARG A 14 -48.20 -74.77 -86.79
N GLY A 15 -46.92 -74.43 -86.89
CA GLY A 15 -46.13 -73.99 -85.74
C GLY A 15 -46.64 -72.64 -85.23
N GLY A 16 -47.34 -72.62 -84.09
CA GLY A 16 -47.88 -71.40 -83.50
C GLY A 16 -48.68 -71.67 -82.23
N ARG A 17 -48.99 -70.64 -81.45
CA ARG A 17 -49.86 -70.74 -80.26
C ARG A 17 -51.30 -71.01 -80.71
N GLY A 18 -51.79 -72.23 -80.51
CA GLY A 18 -53.15 -72.63 -80.84
C GLY A 18 -53.39 -74.12 -80.58
N ARG A 19 -54.66 -74.52 -80.47
CA ARG A 19 -55.00 -75.94 -80.29
C ARG A 19 -54.58 -76.73 -81.54
N PRO A 20 -53.81 -77.82 -81.40
CA PRO A 20 -53.42 -78.66 -82.53
C PRO A 20 -54.64 -79.10 -83.35
N LYS A 21 -54.51 -79.09 -84.68
CA LYS A 21 -55.59 -79.53 -85.57
C LYS A 21 -55.76 -81.05 -85.43
N ALA A 22 -56.91 -81.47 -84.92
CA ALA A 22 -57.21 -82.90 -84.70
C ALA A 22 -57.87 -83.58 -85.93
N TYR A 23 -58.34 -82.80 -86.91
CA TYR A 23 -59.04 -83.29 -88.10
C TYR A 23 -58.51 -82.60 -89.35
N CYS A 24 -58.47 -83.30 -90.48
CA CYS A 24 -58.06 -82.71 -91.75
C CYS A 24 -59.16 -81.76 -92.29
N PRO A 25 -58.77 -80.59 -92.83
CA PRO A 25 -59.73 -79.62 -93.36
C PRO A 25 -60.32 -80.05 -94.71
N GLU A 26 -59.63 -80.91 -95.45
CA GLU A 26 -59.98 -81.25 -96.85
C GLU A 26 -61.23 -82.11 -97.02
N LYS A 27 -61.58 -82.94 -96.03
CA LYS A 27 -62.63 -83.97 -96.16
C LYS A 27 -63.80 -83.78 -95.18
N ASP A 28 -64.00 -82.58 -94.63
CA ASP A 28 -65.00 -82.30 -93.59
C ASP A 28 -65.00 -83.33 -92.44
N CYS A 29 -63.85 -83.93 -92.16
CA CYS A 29 -63.72 -85.02 -91.19
C CYS A 29 -64.14 -84.61 -89.78
N GLN A 30 -64.05 -83.32 -89.45
CA GLN A 30 -64.58 -82.77 -88.22
C GLN A 30 -66.10 -82.84 -88.15
N ALA A 31 -66.79 -82.49 -89.25
CA ALA A 31 -68.25 -82.54 -89.34
C ALA A 31 -68.76 -83.98 -89.40
N ALA A 32 -68.08 -84.86 -90.14
CA ALA A 32 -68.36 -86.29 -90.18
C ALA A 32 -68.23 -86.94 -88.79
N ALA A 33 -67.10 -86.73 -88.10
CA ALA A 33 -66.91 -87.23 -86.74
C ALA A 33 -67.88 -86.59 -85.73
N LYS A 34 -68.33 -85.35 -85.94
CA LYS A 34 -69.37 -84.73 -85.10
C LYS A 34 -70.72 -85.43 -85.29
N ARG A 35 -71.16 -85.64 -86.53
CA ARG A 35 -72.39 -86.37 -86.86
C ARG A 35 -72.37 -87.79 -86.31
N GLU A 36 -71.26 -88.50 -86.47
CA GLU A 36 -71.10 -89.86 -85.93
C GLU A 36 -71.20 -89.90 -84.40
N ARG A 37 -70.58 -88.94 -83.69
CA ARG A 37 -70.72 -88.82 -82.23
C ARG A 37 -72.11 -88.43 -81.78
N GLU A 38 -72.82 -87.60 -82.53
CA GLU A 38 -74.21 -87.23 -82.25
C GLU A 38 -75.14 -88.43 -82.47
N LEU A 39 -74.93 -89.19 -83.55
CA LEU A 39 -75.65 -90.43 -83.82
C LEU A 39 -75.43 -91.44 -82.69
N ARG A 40 -74.18 -91.73 -82.32
CA ARG A 40 -73.85 -92.65 -81.21
C ARG A 40 -74.41 -92.19 -79.86
N ARG A 41 -74.56 -90.86 -79.63
CA ARG A 41 -75.18 -90.33 -78.41
C ARG A 41 -76.70 -90.44 -78.41
N ALA A 42 -77.32 -90.36 -79.58
CA ALA A 42 -78.76 -90.43 -79.78
C ALA A 42 -79.27 -91.87 -79.94
N THR A 43 -78.38 -92.85 -80.16
CA THR A 43 -78.73 -94.28 -80.18
C THR A 43 -79.41 -94.66 -78.85
N PRO A 44 -80.67 -95.16 -78.87
CA PRO A 44 -81.35 -95.63 -77.67
C PRO A 44 -80.67 -96.89 -77.11
N GLY A 45 -80.70 -97.07 -75.79
CA GLY A 45 -80.19 -98.29 -75.13
C GLY A 45 -78.74 -98.19 -74.64
N LEU A 46 -78.14 -99.36 -74.41
CA LEU A 46 -76.84 -99.51 -73.73
C LEU A 46 -75.68 -98.82 -74.48
N GLU A 47 -75.68 -98.88 -75.82
CA GLU A 47 -74.63 -98.30 -76.66
C GLU A 47 -74.56 -96.78 -76.53
N GLY A 48 -75.71 -96.09 -76.52
CA GLY A 48 -75.75 -94.64 -76.33
C GLY A 48 -75.40 -94.20 -74.91
N SER A 49 -75.74 -95.00 -73.89
CA SER A 49 -75.26 -94.76 -72.53
C SER A 49 -73.75 -94.97 -72.38
N LEU A 50 -73.19 -95.99 -73.05
CA LEU A 50 -71.76 -96.25 -73.06
C LEU A 50 -71.00 -95.10 -73.72
N ALA A 51 -71.46 -94.62 -74.88
CA ALA A 51 -70.85 -93.48 -75.57
C ALA A 51 -70.87 -92.17 -74.76
N ARG A 52 -71.90 -91.95 -73.93
CA ARG A 52 -71.96 -90.80 -73.00
C ARG A 52 -71.02 -90.98 -71.80
N ALA A 53 -70.89 -92.20 -71.29
CA ALA A 53 -69.96 -92.54 -70.22
C ALA A 53 -68.50 -92.37 -70.69
N GLU A 54 -68.14 -92.88 -71.87
CA GLU A 54 -66.82 -92.68 -72.48
C GLU A 54 -66.47 -91.20 -72.63
N GLN A 55 -67.40 -90.36 -73.12
CA GLN A 55 -67.18 -88.91 -73.21
C GLN A 55 -67.07 -88.20 -71.85
N LEU A 56 -67.65 -88.77 -70.79
CA LEU A 56 -67.45 -88.27 -69.43
C LEU A 56 -66.06 -88.67 -68.93
N TYR A 57 -65.65 -89.92 -69.15
CA TYR A 57 -64.30 -90.40 -68.84
C TYR A 57 -63.22 -89.59 -69.56
N ASP A 58 -63.33 -89.37 -70.88
CA ASP A 58 -62.38 -88.56 -71.65
C ASP A 58 -62.25 -87.13 -71.10
N ARG A 59 -63.37 -86.54 -70.65
CA ARG A 59 -63.38 -85.20 -70.04
C ARG A 59 -62.75 -85.21 -68.66
N MET A 60 -63.03 -86.22 -67.84
CA MET A 60 -62.43 -86.39 -66.53
C MET A 60 -60.93 -86.62 -66.66
N GLU A 61 -60.49 -87.51 -67.55
CA GLU A 61 -59.09 -87.80 -67.84
C GLU A 61 -58.36 -86.54 -68.36
N SER A 62 -58.94 -85.83 -69.32
CA SER A 62 -58.36 -84.58 -69.83
C SER A 62 -58.29 -83.48 -68.76
N GLY A 63 -59.31 -83.37 -67.91
CA GLY A 63 -59.35 -82.39 -66.81
C GLY A 63 -58.37 -82.74 -65.69
N LEU A 64 -58.28 -84.02 -65.32
CA LEU A 64 -57.34 -84.53 -64.33
C LEU A 64 -55.89 -84.38 -64.84
N ALA A 65 -55.62 -84.74 -66.09
CA ALA A 65 -54.31 -84.53 -66.71
C ALA A 65 -53.93 -83.05 -66.76
N ALA A 66 -54.87 -82.16 -67.09
CA ALA A 66 -54.63 -80.72 -67.08
C ALA A 66 -54.36 -80.15 -65.68
N ALA A 67 -54.87 -80.77 -64.62
CA ALA A 67 -54.59 -80.38 -63.23
C ALA A 67 -53.31 -81.01 -62.68
N ILE A 68 -53.02 -82.26 -63.03
CA ILE A 68 -51.84 -83.01 -62.57
C ILE A 68 -50.59 -82.55 -63.31
N GLU A 69 -50.65 -82.29 -64.61
CA GLU A 69 -49.47 -81.96 -65.42
C GLU A 69 -48.71 -80.71 -64.90
N PRO A 70 -49.36 -79.58 -64.56
CA PRO A 70 -48.67 -78.44 -63.96
C PRO A 70 -48.07 -78.76 -62.58
N LEU A 71 -48.77 -79.56 -61.76
CA LEU A 71 -48.28 -79.97 -60.45
C LEU A 71 -47.08 -80.91 -60.57
N ALA A 72 -47.12 -81.85 -61.51
CA ALA A 72 -46.03 -82.76 -61.82
C ALA A 72 -44.81 -81.99 -62.35
N ARG A 73 -45.01 -80.98 -63.20
CA ARG A 73 -43.94 -80.09 -63.64
C ARG A 73 -43.34 -79.29 -62.49
N ALA A 74 -44.16 -78.63 -61.68
CA ALA A 74 -43.69 -77.89 -60.51
C ALA A 74 -42.93 -78.81 -59.53
N LEU A 75 -43.46 -80.00 -59.24
CA LEU A 75 -42.76 -81.00 -58.42
C LEU A 75 -41.46 -81.47 -59.08
N SER A 76 -41.43 -81.67 -60.40
CA SER A 76 -40.21 -82.06 -61.11
C SER A 76 -39.16 -80.95 -61.13
N GLU A 77 -39.57 -79.69 -61.27
CA GLU A 77 -38.68 -78.54 -61.19
C GLU A 77 -38.10 -78.45 -59.78
N GLU A 78 -38.93 -78.57 -58.74
CA GLU A 78 -38.54 -78.42 -57.34
C GLU A 78 -37.78 -79.61 -56.74
N LEU A 79 -38.03 -80.83 -57.24
CA LEU A 79 -37.34 -82.05 -56.82
C LEU A 79 -36.24 -82.48 -57.80
N SER A 80 -36.07 -81.78 -58.92
CA SER A 80 -34.91 -82.00 -59.79
C SER A 80 -33.64 -81.63 -59.02
N PRO A 81 -32.50 -82.28 -59.34
CA PRO A 81 -31.21 -81.89 -58.78
C PRO A 81 -30.94 -80.38 -58.95
N ALA A 82 -31.28 -79.81 -60.11
CA ALA A 82 -31.10 -78.39 -60.40
C ALA A 82 -31.98 -77.47 -59.53
N GLY A 83 -33.25 -77.82 -59.30
CA GLY A 83 -34.14 -77.01 -58.44
C GLY A 83 -33.74 -77.07 -56.97
N VAL A 84 -33.32 -78.25 -56.49
CA VAL A 84 -32.79 -78.41 -55.14
C VAL A 84 -31.50 -77.61 -54.96
N GLU A 85 -30.56 -77.68 -55.91
CA GLU A 85 -29.35 -76.86 -55.91
C GLU A 85 -29.65 -75.36 -55.94
N ALA A 86 -30.64 -74.92 -56.72
CA ALA A 86 -31.06 -73.52 -56.75
C ALA A 86 -31.63 -73.07 -55.40
N LYS A 87 -32.46 -73.90 -54.74
CA LYS A 87 -32.98 -73.63 -53.39
C LYS A 87 -31.89 -73.60 -52.33
N LEU A 88 -30.97 -74.57 -52.36
CA LEU A 88 -29.82 -74.58 -51.45
C LEU A 88 -28.95 -73.33 -51.66
N SER A 89 -28.70 -72.94 -52.91
CA SER A 89 -27.95 -71.71 -53.24
C SER A 89 -28.67 -70.46 -52.73
N ALA A 90 -29.99 -70.38 -52.88
CA ALA A 90 -30.78 -69.27 -52.36
C ALA A 90 -30.71 -69.18 -50.83
N VAL A 91 -30.89 -70.31 -50.13
CA VAL A 91 -30.78 -70.37 -48.67
C VAL A 91 -29.36 -70.04 -48.19
N GLN A 92 -28.33 -70.51 -48.90
CA GLN A 92 -26.94 -70.15 -48.61
C GLN A 92 -26.70 -68.65 -48.81
N ALA A 93 -27.20 -68.05 -49.89
CA ALA A 93 -27.09 -66.61 -50.13
C ALA A 93 -27.79 -65.78 -49.04
N GLU A 94 -28.99 -66.19 -48.63
CA GLU A 94 -29.69 -65.57 -47.49
C GLU A 94 -28.90 -65.71 -46.19
N ALA A 95 -28.35 -66.89 -45.91
CA ALA A 95 -27.53 -67.14 -44.72
C ALA A 95 -26.27 -66.27 -44.72
N HIS A 96 -25.56 -66.19 -45.85
CA HIS A 96 -24.41 -65.30 -46.01
C HIS A 96 -24.78 -63.83 -45.80
N THR A 97 -25.93 -63.40 -46.32
CA THR A 97 -26.43 -62.04 -46.13
C THR A 97 -26.74 -61.76 -44.65
N ARG A 98 -27.41 -62.69 -43.95
CA ARG A 98 -27.70 -62.55 -42.52
C ARG A 98 -26.41 -62.53 -41.68
N ILE A 99 -25.42 -63.35 -42.01
CA ILE A 99 -24.11 -63.34 -41.34
C ILE A 99 -23.38 -62.01 -41.59
N ALA A 100 -23.43 -61.49 -42.82
CA ALA A 100 -22.83 -60.19 -43.14
C ALA A 100 -23.49 -59.07 -42.32
N ILE A 101 -24.82 -59.02 -42.27
CA ILE A 101 -25.58 -58.06 -41.45
C ILE A 101 -25.17 -58.19 -39.97
N ALA A 102 -25.21 -59.39 -39.40
CA ALA A 102 -24.85 -59.62 -38.00
C ALA A 102 -23.40 -59.22 -37.68
N ARG A 103 -22.46 -59.39 -38.62
CA ARG A 103 -21.08 -58.92 -38.47
C ARG A 103 -21.00 -57.39 -38.47
N THR A 104 -21.69 -56.72 -39.40
CA THR A 104 -21.73 -55.25 -39.45
C THR A 104 -22.39 -54.66 -38.21
N GLU A 105 -23.49 -55.25 -37.72
CA GLU A 105 -24.16 -54.83 -36.49
C GLU A 105 -23.25 -55.02 -35.26
N ARG A 106 -22.51 -56.13 -35.21
CA ARG A 106 -21.53 -56.38 -34.14
C ARG A 106 -20.41 -55.34 -34.16
N GLU A 107 -19.87 -55.03 -35.34
CA GLU A 107 -18.83 -54.01 -35.50
C GLU A 107 -19.34 -52.61 -35.12
N GLN A 108 -20.55 -52.25 -35.54
CA GLN A 108 -21.21 -51.01 -35.13
C GLN A 108 -21.42 -50.97 -33.61
N ALA A 109 -21.86 -52.06 -32.99
CA ALA A 109 -22.03 -52.12 -31.54
C ALA A 109 -20.70 -51.93 -30.79
N PHE A 110 -19.62 -52.53 -31.25
CA PHE A 110 -18.29 -52.30 -30.67
C PHE A 110 -17.81 -50.87 -30.83
N GLU A 111 -18.04 -50.26 -31.99
CA GLU A 111 -17.71 -48.86 -32.23
C GLU A 111 -18.51 -47.92 -31.33
N GLN A 112 -19.81 -48.16 -31.16
CA GLN A 112 -20.64 -47.38 -30.23
C GLN A 112 -20.16 -47.51 -28.78
N VAL A 113 -19.77 -48.70 -28.34
CA VAL A 113 -19.19 -48.90 -27.00
C VAL A 113 -17.85 -48.18 -26.86
N ARG A 114 -17.02 -48.17 -27.90
CA ARG A 114 -15.74 -47.45 -27.91
C ARG A 114 -15.97 -45.94 -27.77
N LEU A 115 -16.82 -45.36 -28.61
CA LEU A 115 -17.17 -43.93 -28.55
C LEU A 115 -17.81 -43.55 -27.21
N ALA A 116 -18.69 -44.40 -26.67
CA ALA A 116 -19.28 -44.18 -25.35
C ALA A 116 -18.25 -44.19 -24.22
N ARG A 117 -17.23 -45.06 -24.29
CA ARG A 117 -16.12 -45.08 -23.32
C ARG A 117 -15.25 -43.84 -23.43
N GLU A 118 -14.85 -43.47 -24.65
CA GLU A 118 -14.06 -42.26 -24.90
C GLU A 118 -14.80 -41.01 -24.40
N ALA A 119 -16.11 -40.89 -24.68
CA ALA A 119 -16.95 -39.81 -24.18
C ALA A 119 -17.05 -39.80 -22.64
N ALA A 120 -17.23 -40.97 -22.01
CA ALA A 120 -17.29 -41.09 -20.56
C ALA A 120 -15.95 -40.72 -19.88
N GLU A 121 -14.82 -41.12 -20.47
CA GLU A 121 -13.50 -40.71 -20.00
C GLU A 121 -13.27 -39.21 -20.15
N HIS A 122 -13.68 -38.63 -21.28
CA HIS A 122 -13.60 -37.18 -21.49
C HIS A 122 -14.44 -36.42 -20.47
N ALA A 123 -15.70 -36.84 -20.23
CA ALA A 123 -16.56 -36.24 -19.23
C ALA A 123 -15.98 -36.35 -17.80
N ARG A 124 -15.32 -37.47 -17.47
CA ARG A 124 -14.63 -37.64 -16.18
C ARG A 124 -13.44 -36.69 -16.03
N ARG A 125 -12.62 -36.52 -17.08
CA ARG A 125 -11.51 -35.56 -17.08
C ARG A 125 -12.03 -34.13 -16.90
N GLN A 126 -13.02 -33.72 -17.70
CA GLN A 126 -13.65 -32.40 -17.55
C GLN A 126 -14.20 -32.19 -16.13
N THR A 127 -14.85 -33.20 -15.54
CA THR A 127 -15.37 -33.10 -14.16
C THR A 127 -14.24 -32.97 -13.14
N ALA A 128 -13.13 -33.69 -13.32
CA ALA A 128 -11.96 -33.60 -12.45
C ALA A 128 -11.31 -32.21 -12.56
N ASP A 129 -11.11 -31.72 -13.78
CA ASP A 129 -10.54 -30.39 -14.05
C ASP A 129 -11.42 -29.28 -13.44
N MET A 130 -12.75 -29.37 -13.60
CA MET A 130 -13.69 -28.42 -13.00
C MET A 130 -13.67 -28.45 -11.46
N ARG A 131 -13.47 -29.64 -10.86
CA ARG A 131 -13.32 -29.75 -9.39
C ARG A 131 -12.02 -29.12 -8.92
N GLN A 132 -10.92 -29.37 -9.61
CA GLN A 132 -9.64 -28.76 -9.30
C GLN A 132 -9.72 -27.23 -9.40
N GLN A 133 -10.31 -26.69 -10.46
CA GLN A 133 -10.51 -25.24 -10.61
C GLN A 133 -11.37 -24.65 -9.50
N LEU A 134 -12.39 -25.38 -9.04
CA LEU A 134 -13.24 -24.95 -7.94
C LEU A 134 -12.50 -24.98 -6.59
N GLU A 135 -11.68 -25.99 -6.34
CA GLU A 135 -10.81 -26.08 -5.16
C GLU A 135 -9.76 -24.96 -5.15
N GLU A 136 -9.12 -24.71 -6.29
CA GLU A 136 -8.19 -23.59 -6.48
C GLU A 136 -8.87 -22.24 -6.20
N ALA A 137 -10.03 -21.98 -6.83
CA ALA A 137 -10.80 -20.76 -6.61
C ALA A 137 -11.27 -20.59 -5.16
N GLN A 138 -11.63 -21.67 -4.47
CA GLN A 138 -11.95 -21.65 -3.04
C GLN A 138 -10.72 -21.30 -2.19
N SER A 139 -9.56 -21.90 -2.49
CA SER A 139 -8.31 -21.62 -1.78
C SER A 139 -7.84 -20.17 -1.97
N GLU A 140 -7.99 -19.62 -3.18
CA GLU A 140 -7.70 -18.22 -3.49
C GLU A 140 -8.65 -17.29 -2.72
N ARG A 141 -9.94 -17.60 -2.70
CA ARG A 141 -10.93 -16.83 -1.93
C ARG A 141 -10.60 -16.82 -0.44
N ASP A 142 -10.29 -17.99 0.14
CA ASP A 142 -10.00 -18.09 1.57
C ASP A 142 -8.70 -17.37 1.92
N THR A 143 -7.69 -17.41 1.03
CA THR A 143 -6.45 -16.62 1.16
C THR A 143 -6.74 -15.12 1.11
N ALA A 144 -7.55 -14.67 0.14
CA ALA A 144 -7.94 -13.27 0.00
C ALA A 144 -8.74 -12.75 1.22
N LEU A 145 -9.60 -13.59 1.79
CA LEU A 145 -10.33 -13.25 3.02
C LEU A 145 -9.37 -13.12 4.21
N ALA A 146 -8.43 -14.06 4.38
CA ALA A 146 -7.43 -13.98 5.44
C ALA A 146 -6.52 -12.74 5.30
N ASP A 147 -6.15 -12.37 4.07
CA ASP A 147 -5.40 -11.15 3.80
C ASP A 147 -6.20 -9.89 4.14
N ALA A 148 -7.48 -9.85 3.79
CA ALA A 148 -8.37 -8.74 4.11
C ALA A 148 -8.57 -8.59 5.64
N GLU A 149 -8.68 -9.70 6.36
CA GLU A 149 -8.76 -9.71 7.83
C GLU A 149 -7.47 -9.19 8.46
N ARG A 150 -6.30 -9.68 8.02
CA ARG A 150 -4.99 -9.17 8.47
C ARG A 150 -4.82 -7.68 8.20
N ALA A 151 -5.18 -7.21 7.01
CA ALA A 151 -5.12 -5.80 6.66
C ALA A 151 -6.03 -4.96 7.54
N ARG A 152 -7.23 -5.46 7.86
CA ARG A 152 -8.16 -4.79 8.78
C ARG A 152 -7.61 -4.72 10.21
N GLU A 153 -7.01 -5.81 10.71
CA GLU A 153 -6.39 -5.84 12.03
C GLU A 153 -5.21 -4.85 12.12
N GLN A 154 -4.35 -4.82 11.10
CA GLN A 154 -3.24 -3.87 11.00
C GLN A 154 -3.75 -2.41 10.96
N ALA A 155 -4.80 -2.13 10.18
CA ALA A 155 -5.40 -0.80 10.13
C ALA A 155 -5.98 -0.39 11.50
N LEU A 156 -6.65 -1.29 12.21
CA LEU A 156 -7.17 -1.03 13.55
C LEU A 156 -6.03 -0.85 14.58
N ALA A 157 -4.94 -1.60 14.46
CA ALA A 157 -3.76 -1.43 15.30
C ALA A 157 -3.13 -0.05 15.08
N ALA A 158 -2.89 0.33 13.82
CA ALA A 158 -2.37 1.65 13.45
C ALA A 158 -3.26 2.80 13.96
N LEU A 159 -4.60 2.66 13.86
CA LEU A 159 -5.52 3.65 14.41
C LEU A 159 -5.44 3.76 15.95
N ARG A 160 -5.28 2.63 16.66
CA ARG A 160 -5.11 2.63 18.12
C ARG A 160 -3.78 3.27 18.53
N GLU A 161 -2.71 2.97 17.80
CA GLU A 161 -1.40 3.59 18.02
C GLU A 161 -1.49 5.10 17.78
N ALA A 162 -2.04 5.54 16.65
CA ALA A 162 -2.27 6.95 16.35
C ALA A 162 -3.06 7.65 17.47
N ALA A 163 -4.19 7.08 17.90
CA ALA A 163 -5.00 7.63 19.00
C ALA A 163 -4.26 7.62 20.35
N SER A 164 -3.34 6.69 20.58
CA SER A 164 -2.49 6.69 21.77
C SER A 164 -1.43 7.79 21.72
N THR A 165 -0.80 7.98 20.56
CA THR A 165 0.20 9.04 20.35
C THR A 165 -0.40 10.43 20.41
N GLU A 166 -1.61 10.61 19.87
CA GLU A 166 -2.36 11.86 19.97
C GLU A 166 -2.69 12.20 21.43
N ARG A 167 -3.17 11.22 22.21
CA ARG A 167 -3.42 11.42 23.65
C ARG A 167 -2.15 11.78 24.41
N GLN A 168 -1.02 11.13 24.12
CA GLN A 168 0.26 11.48 24.73
C GLN A 168 0.71 12.89 24.33
N ALA A 169 0.57 13.26 23.05
CA ALA A 169 0.90 14.60 22.58
C ALA A 169 0.06 15.67 23.30
N LEU A 170 -1.26 15.46 23.41
CA LEU A 170 -2.15 16.36 24.16
C LEU A 170 -1.74 16.48 25.63
N GLN A 171 -1.44 15.36 26.31
CA GLN A 171 -0.94 15.37 27.68
C GLN A 171 0.36 16.16 27.82
N THR A 172 1.32 15.97 26.91
CA THR A 172 2.59 16.71 26.94
C THR A 172 2.39 18.21 26.73
N VAL A 173 1.44 18.61 25.87
CA VAL A 173 1.09 20.02 25.65
C VAL A 173 0.43 20.60 26.90
N GLU A 174 -0.53 19.90 27.51
CA GLU A 174 -1.18 20.34 28.76
C GLU A 174 -0.18 20.45 29.92
N GLU A 175 0.78 19.54 30.02
CA GLU A 175 1.84 19.63 31.01
C GLU A 175 2.79 20.79 30.74
N ALA A 176 3.17 21.03 29.48
CA ALA A 176 3.99 22.16 29.09
C ALA A 176 3.29 23.49 29.39
N GLN A 177 1.99 23.58 29.10
CA GLN A 177 1.15 24.73 29.45
C GLN A 177 1.12 24.96 30.97
N ARG A 178 0.85 23.91 31.76
CA ARG A 178 0.88 24.01 33.24
C ARG A 178 2.24 24.46 33.78
N ARG A 179 3.34 23.98 33.19
CA ARG A 179 4.70 24.42 33.56
C ARG A 179 4.96 25.87 33.17
N ALA A 180 4.48 26.30 32.00
CA ALA A 180 4.58 27.69 31.55
C ALA A 180 3.79 28.63 32.47
N GLU A 181 2.52 28.30 32.77
CA GLU A 181 1.69 29.08 33.71
C GLU A 181 2.33 29.18 35.11
N LEU A 182 2.91 28.08 35.61
CA LEU A 182 3.62 28.10 36.90
C LEU A 182 4.88 28.98 36.83
N ALA A 183 5.62 28.93 35.73
CA ALA A 183 6.79 29.77 35.52
C ALA A 183 6.43 31.26 35.42
N GLU A 184 5.34 31.60 34.72
CA GLU A 184 4.79 32.95 34.65
C GLU A 184 4.38 33.47 36.03
N ARG A 185 3.63 32.68 36.81
CA ARG A 185 3.26 33.05 38.19
C ARG A 185 4.49 33.30 39.07
N ARG A 186 5.51 32.45 38.98
CA ARG A 186 6.78 32.64 39.71
C ARG A 186 7.52 33.89 39.26
N ALA A 187 7.51 34.19 37.95
CA ALA A 187 8.13 35.39 37.42
C ALA A 187 7.39 36.66 37.90
N GLU A 188 6.06 36.65 37.92
CA GLU A 188 5.25 37.74 38.48
C GLU A 188 5.49 37.93 39.97
N GLU A 189 5.55 36.84 40.75
CA GLU A 189 5.85 36.89 42.19
C GLU A 189 7.26 37.45 42.43
N ALA A 190 8.25 37.01 41.66
CA ALA A 190 9.61 37.54 41.73
C ALA A 190 9.65 39.03 41.34
N ALA A 191 8.90 39.46 40.32
CA ALA A 191 8.79 40.86 39.93
C ALA A 191 8.12 41.71 41.02
N ARG A 192 7.03 41.22 41.63
CA ARG A 192 6.38 41.86 42.78
C ARG A 192 7.33 41.98 43.96
N GLN A 193 8.10 40.94 44.26
CA GLN A 193 9.09 40.97 45.34
C GLN A 193 10.21 41.97 45.04
N ALA A 194 10.72 42.01 43.82
CA ALA A 194 11.75 42.96 43.40
C ALA A 194 11.24 44.42 43.45
N GLU A 195 9.97 44.65 43.13
CA GLU A 195 9.34 45.95 43.27
C GLU A 195 9.26 46.37 44.74
N LEU A 196 8.82 45.47 45.62
CA LEU A 196 8.76 45.71 47.06
C LEU A 196 10.14 45.98 47.65
N THR A 197 11.17 45.22 47.25
CA THR A 197 12.54 45.47 47.72
C THR A 197 13.08 46.80 47.20
N ARG A 198 12.78 47.17 45.94
CA ARG A 198 13.13 48.48 45.39
C ARG A 198 12.45 49.61 46.17
N GLN A 199 11.16 49.50 46.46
CA GLN A 199 10.43 50.50 47.24
C GLN A 199 10.99 50.62 48.66
N ALA A 200 11.33 49.51 49.31
CA ALA A 200 11.98 49.52 50.62
C ALA A 200 13.38 50.18 50.55
N MET A 201 14.16 49.91 49.49
CA MET A 201 15.44 50.59 49.26
C MET A 201 15.24 52.10 49.05
N GLU A 202 14.30 52.51 48.21
CA GLU A 202 13.98 53.94 48.00
C GLU A 202 13.54 54.62 49.30
N GLN A 203 12.69 53.98 50.10
CA GLN A 203 12.30 54.49 51.42
C GLN A 203 13.50 54.64 52.35
N SER A 204 14.35 53.61 52.47
CA SER A 204 15.56 53.70 53.29
C SER A 204 16.55 54.76 52.79
N LEU A 205 16.68 54.95 51.47
CA LEU A 205 17.50 56.01 50.89
C LEU A 205 16.90 57.39 51.17
N ALA A 206 15.57 57.54 51.11
CA ALA A 206 14.88 58.77 51.47
C ALA A 206 15.03 59.11 52.96
N GLU A 207 14.86 58.12 53.85
CA GLU A 207 15.11 58.27 55.28
C GLU A 207 16.56 58.64 55.58
N MET A 208 17.53 58.03 54.88
CA MET A 208 18.94 58.37 55.02
C MET A 208 19.23 59.77 54.48
N ALA A 209 18.63 60.16 53.35
CA ALA A 209 18.75 61.52 52.81
C ALA A 209 18.18 62.56 53.79
N GLU A 210 17.01 62.31 54.39
CA GLU A 210 16.42 63.17 55.41
C GLU A 210 17.31 63.28 56.66
N ARG A 211 17.91 62.17 57.10
CA ARG A 211 18.89 62.17 58.20
C ARG A 211 20.15 62.95 57.86
N VAL A 212 20.65 62.84 56.62
CA VAL A 212 21.80 63.62 56.15
C VAL A 212 21.44 65.10 56.09
N GLU A 213 20.29 65.48 55.54
CA GLU A 213 19.84 66.86 55.56
C GLU A 213 19.67 67.42 56.97
N LEU A 214 19.13 66.62 57.90
CA LEU A 214 19.01 67.01 59.30
C LEU A 214 20.39 67.18 59.95
N ALA A 215 21.32 66.26 59.68
CA ALA A 215 22.69 66.33 60.17
C ALA A 215 23.44 67.53 59.57
N ASP A 216 23.22 67.85 58.28
CA ASP A 216 23.78 69.02 57.62
C ASP A 216 23.21 70.30 58.23
N ARG A 217 21.90 70.39 58.49
CA ARG A 217 21.30 71.52 59.21
C ARG A 217 21.88 71.66 60.62
N GLN A 218 22.03 70.57 61.35
CA GLN A 218 22.66 70.56 62.68
C GLN A 218 24.13 70.98 62.60
N ALA A 219 24.87 70.57 61.56
CA ALA A 219 26.25 70.97 61.34
C ALA A 219 26.37 72.46 60.98
N GLU A 220 25.48 72.98 60.14
CA GLU A 220 25.39 74.42 59.83
C GLU A 220 24.97 75.24 61.04
N GLU A 221 24.02 74.77 61.85
CA GLU A 221 23.67 75.40 63.13
C GLU A 221 24.85 75.38 64.12
N ALA A 222 25.56 74.25 64.23
CA ALA A 222 26.75 74.14 65.06
C ALA A 222 27.89 75.05 64.56
N ARG A 223 28.07 75.18 63.24
CA ARG A 223 29.01 76.13 62.62
C ARG A 223 28.59 77.57 62.91
N ALA A 224 27.31 77.90 62.77
CA ALA A 224 26.80 79.24 63.08
C ALA A 224 26.90 79.57 64.58
N GLN A 225 26.73 78.58 65.46
CA GLN A 225 26.98 78.71 66.90
C GLN A 225 28.47 78.85 67.19
N ALA A 226 29.34 78.12 66.49
CA ALA A 226 30.78 78.25 66.61
C ALA A 226 31.26 79.63 66.15
N VAL A 227 30.76 80.16 65.03
CA VAL A 227 31.04 81.53 64.57
C VAL A 227 30.54 82.56 65.59
N ARG A 228 29.31 82.42 66.11
CA ARG A 228 28.81 83.32 67.17
C ARG A 228 29.61 83.22 68.46
N ALA A 229 30.13 82.04 68.80
CA ALA A 229 31.00 81.83 69.95
C ALA A 229 32.40 82.42 69.71
N GLU A 230 32.91 82.36 68.48
CA GLU A 230 34.16 83.01 68.06
C GLU A 230 34.01 84.53 68.07
N GLU A 231 32.92 85.08 67.52
CA GLU A 231 32.57 86.50 67.57
C GLU A 231 32.40 86.99 69.01
N GLY A 232 31.68 86.22 69.85
CA GLY A 232 31.56 86.51 71.28
C GLY A 232 32.90 86.39 72.03
N ALA A 233 33.78 85.47 71.64
CA ALA A 233 35.13 85.36 72.18
C ALA A 233 36.06 86.46 71.66
N GLU A 234 35.84 87.00 70.46
CA GLU A 234 36.51 88.18 69.94
C GLU A 234 36.02 89.45 70.62
N GLU A 235 34.72 89.60 70.87
CA GLU A 235 34.15 90.70 71.65
C GLU A 235 34.62 90.65 73.10
N ALA A 236 34.63 89.48 73.74
CA ALA A 236 35.20 89.31 75.08
C ALA A 236 36.71 89.58 75.09
N ARG A 237 37.43 89.27 74.00
CA ARG A 237 38.84 89.66 73.84
C ARG A 237 38.99 91.16 73.67
N ARG A 238 38.15 91.83 72.89
CA ARG A 238 38.13 93.30 72.72
C ARG A 238 37.73 94.02 74.01
N GLU A 239 36.79 93.47 74.79
CA GLU A 239 36.42 93.97 76.11
C GLU A 239 37.53 93.73 77.13
N ARG A 240 38.18 92.56 77.12
CA ARG A 240 39.37 92.29 77.93
C ARG A 240 40.51 93.23 77.55
N ASP A 241 40.70 93.51 76.26
CA ASP A 241 41.77 94.38 75.77
C ASP A 241 41.45 95.85 76.08
N ARG A 242 40.17 96.28 76.02
CA ARG A 242 39.71 97.58 76.55
C ARG A 242 39.85 97.67 78.07
N ALA A 243 39.48 96.63 78.82
CA ALA A 243 39.68 96.56 80.27
C ALA A 243 41.17 96.55 80.64
N ARG A 244 42.03 95.97 79.79
CA ARG A 244 43.49 96.06 79.90
C ARG A 244 44.01 97.44 79.53
N GLU A 245 43.41 98.13 78.57
CA GLU A 245 43.74 99.52 78.21
C GLU A 245 43.30 100.51 79.30
N ASP A 246 42.16 100.26 79.95
CA ASP A 246 41.61 101.01 81.08
C ASP A 246 42.39 100.74 82.38
N MET A 247 42.75 99.46 82.63
CA MET A 247 43.71 99.11 83.68
C MET A 247 45.09 99.68 83.39
N ALA A 248 45.53 99.73 82.13
CA ALA A 248 46.78 100.38 81.75
C ALA A 248 46.67 101.91 81.85
N ALA A 249 45.50 102.53 81.69
CA ALA A 249 45.28 103.96 81.91
C ALA A 249 45.28 104.30 83.42
N ALA A 250 44.68 103.45 84.26
CA ALA A 250 44.71 103.55 85.72
C ALA A 250 46.12 103.27 86.29
N VAL A 251 46.86 102.35 85.68
CA VAL A 251 48.27 102.06 86.00
C VAL A 251 49.18 103.17 85.48
N ARG A 252 48.94 103.78 84.31
CA ARG A 252 49.69 104.96 83.83
C ARG A 252 49.50 106.20 84.71
N ALA A 253 48.31 106.39 85.30
CA ALA A 253 48.05 107.46 86.27
C ALA A 253 48.72 107.22 87.64
N ARG A 254 48.92 105.95 88.02
CA ARG A 254 49.63 105.55 89.25
C ARG A 254 51.16 105.49 89.04
N GLU A 255 51.61 105.10 87.87
CA GLU A 255 53.01 105.07 87.45
C GLU A 255 53.56 106.48 87.17
N GLN A 256 52.74 107.48 86.82
CA GLN A 256 53.19 108.88 86.80
C GLN A 256 53.56 109.39 88.20
N ALA A 257 52.95 108.83 89.26
CA ALA A 257 53.23 109.13 90.67
C ALA A 257 54.35 108.23 91.27
N GLU A 258 54.54 107.01 90.74
CA GLU A 258 55.62 106.09 91.17
C GLU A 258 56.92 106.27 90.35
N ARG A 259 56.88 106.83 89.12
CA ARG A 259 58.07 107.14 88.29
C ARG A 259 58.82 108.41 88.72
N GLU A 260 58.29 109.17 89.66
CA GLU A 260 59.05 110.17 90.44
C GLU A 260 59.86 109.53 91.59
N VAL A 261 59.60 108.25 91.93
CA VAL A 261 60.29 107.51 93.01
C VAL A 261 61.19 106.38 92.46
N VAL A 262 60.84 105.75 91.33
CA VAL A 262 61.56 104.57 90.78
C VAL A 262 62.55 104.91 89.64
N ALA A 263 62.63 106.18 89.23
CA ALA A 263 63.83 106.71 88.54
C ALA A 263 65.12 106.55 89.38
N ALA A 264 64.98 106.23 90.67
CA ALA A 264 66.08 105.81 91.54
C ALA A 264 66.47 104.32 91.41
N GLU A 265 65.59 103.42 90.94
CA GLU A 265 65.77 101.96 91.04
C GLU A 265 65.85 101.22 89.68
N ALA A 266 65.71 101.94 88.57
CA ALA A 266 65.83 101.47 87.19
C ALA A 266 67.25 100.98 86.76
N ARG A 267 68.03 100.34 87.64
CA ARG A 267 69.38 99.85 87.32
C ARG A 267 69.65 98.38 87.62
N ALA A 268 68.67 97.56 87.99
CA ALA A 268 68.96 96.19 88.49
C ALA A 268 68.28 94.99 87.81
N GLY A 269 67.27 95.12 86.94
CA GLY A 269 66.39 93.97 86.62
C GLY A 269 66.37 93.45 85.19
N ALA A 270 67.11 94.05 84.27
CA ALA A 270 66.95 93.86 82.82
C ALA A 270 67.49 92.52 82.23
N ALA A 271 67.60 91.41 82.97
CA ALA A 271 68.29 90.24 82.40
C ALA A 271 67.89 88.86 82.94
N ALA A 272 66.63 88.63 83.35
CA ALA A 272 66.13 87.29 83.71
C ALA A 272 65.14 86.69 82.69
N GLN A 273 64.99 87.34 81.53
CA GLN A 273 64.07 86.99 80.44
C GLN A 273 64.69 86.05 79.39
N GLU A 274 65.72 85.30 79.78
CA GLU A 274 66.43 84.30 78.94
C GLU A 274 66.05 82.84 79.27
N ARG A 275 65.02 82.60 80.11
CA ARG A 275 64.63 81.23 80.51
C ARG A 275 63.38 80.65 79.83
N ASP A 276 62.72 81.38 78.94
CA ASP A 276 61.43 80.95 78.38
C ASP A 276 61.43 79.83 77.33
N ARG A 277 62.52 79.40 76.70
CA ARG A 277 62.37 78.83 75.33
C ARG A 277 62.68 77.34 75.09
N ALA A 278 62.87 76.53 76.13
CA ALA A 278 63.39 75.16 75.96
C ALA A 278 62.42 73.99 76.28
N GLY A 279 61.28 74.20 76.95
CA GLY A 279 60.48 73.09 77.51
C GLY A 279 59.41 72.46 76.60
N GLU A 280 58.84 73.21 75.65
CA GLU A 280 57.56 72.83 75.03
C GLU A 280 57.65 72.00 73.73
N ARG A 281 58.84 71.61 73.25
CA ARG A 281 58.96 70.98 71.91
C ARG A 281 59.07 69.45 71.86
N ALA A 282 59.10 68.73 72.98
CA ALA A 282 59.48 67.31 72.96
C ALA A 282 58.34 66.26 73.12
N LEU A 283 57.14 66.61 73.58
CA LEU A 283 56.22 65.56 74.10
C LEU A 283 54.92 65.31 73.32
N ASN A 284 54.54 66.14 72.35
CA ASN A 284 53.24 66.00 71.66
C ASN A 284 53.30 65.32 70.28
N ALA A 285 54.49 64.96 69.78
CA ALA A 285 54.65 64.32 68.47
C ALA A 285 54.48 62.78 68.46
N GLU A 286 54.59 62.10 69.61
CA GLU A 286 54.63 60.63 69.67
C GLU A 286 53.25 59.94 69.71
N ARG A 287 52.15 60.63 70.00
CA ARG A 287 50.84 59.97 70.18
C ARG A 287 50.00 59.82 68.91
N ALA A 288 50.37 60.46 67.80
CA ALA A 288 49.59 60.43 66.55
C ALA A 288 49.96 59.30 65.57
N VAL A 289 51.04 58.54 65.84
CA VAL A 289 51.57 57.54 64.88
C VAL A 289 51.00 56.13 65.09
N VAL A 290 50.48 55.81 66.28
CA VAL A 290 50.10 54.42 66.65
C VAL A 290 48.70 53.99 66.16
N GLU A 291 47.77 54.93 65.91
CA GLU A 291 46.40 54.59 65.48
C GLU A 291 46.23 54.47 63.95
N ALA A 292 47.15 55.03 63.16
CA ALA A 292 47.06 55.05 61.69
C ALA A 292 47.51 53.74 61.01
N GLU A 293 48.26 52.86 61.71
CA GLU A 293 48.83 51.64 61.12
C GLU A 293 47.90 50.41 61.19
N ARG A 294 46.91 50.38 62.10
CA ARG A 294 45.99 49.23 62.24
C ARG A 294 44.88 49.16 61.18
N GLY A 295 44.58 50.25 60.47
CA GLY A 295 43.56 50.29 59.42
C GLY A 295 44.02 49.83 58.03
N ARG A 296 45.32 49.82 57.75
CA ARG A 296 45.87 49.52 56.41
C ARG A 296 46.11 48.02 56.15
N ALA A 297 46.12 47.18 57.17
CA ALA A 297 46.42 45.75 57.03
C ALA A 297 45.21 44.87 56.67
N VAL A 298 43.97 45.32 56.91
CA VAL A 298 42.76 44.52 56.64
C VAL A 298 42.26 44.69 55.20
N ALA A 299 42.41 45.87 54.61
CA ALA A 299 41.91 46.19 53.26
C ALA A 299 42.70 45.51 52.10
N LEU A 300 43.96 45.11 52.33
CA LEU A 300 44.79 44.45 51.31
C LEU A 300 44.58 42.92 51.23
N GLY A 301 43.99 42.31 52.26
CA GLY A 301 43.71 40.85 52.30
C GLY A 301 42.43 40.43 51.57
N GLU A 302 41.45 41.33 51.46
CA GLU A 302 40.17 41.05 50.78
C GLU A 302 40.27 41.29 49.27
N SER A 303 41.10 42.26 48.84
CA SER A 303 41.36 42.54 47.42
C SER A 303 42.12 41.44 46.69
N THR A 304 42.92 40.62 47.40
CA THR A 304 43.71 39.52 46.80
C THR A 304 42.92 38.21 46.69
N ARG A 305 41.91 38.01 47.56
CA ARG A 305 40.99 36.86 47.49
C ARG A 305 39.92 37.03 46.40
N ALA A 306 39.46 38.25 46.16
CA ALA A 306 38.54 38.56 45.06
C ALA A 306 39.19 38.41 43.67
N ALA A 307 40.50 38.67 43.53
CA ALA A 307 41.22 38.51 42.26
C ALA A 307 41.45 37.03 41.88
N ALA A 308 41.72 36.16 42.86
CA ALA A 308 41.92 34.73 42.63
C ALA A 308 40.62 33.96 42.28
N GLU A 309 39.47 34.42 42.77
CA GLU A 309 38.14 33.85 42.45
C GLU A 309 37.74 34.18 41.00
N VAL A 310 38.10 35.37 40.50
CA VAL A 310 37.82 35.83 39.13
C VAL A 310 38.71 35.11 38.09
N GLU A 311 39.98 34.86 38.40
CA GLU A 311 40.91 34.12 37.53
C GLU A 311 40.50 32.63 37.39
N ARG A 312 40.04 32.02 38.49
CA ARG A 312 39.55 30.63 38.52
C ARG A 312 38.21 30.43 37.82
N LEU A 313 37.37 31.47 37.73
CA LEU A 313 36.11 31.45 36.97
C LEU A 313 36.32 31.74 35.48
N THR A 314 37.32 32.56 35.12
CA THR A 314 37.67 32.84 33.72
C THR A 314 38.36 31.65 33.04
N GLU A 315 39.19 30.86 33.74
CA GLU A 315 39.73 29.60 33.21
C GLU A 315 38.63 28.54 32.97
N LYS A 316 37.61 28.46 33.83
CA LYS A 316 36.48 27.55 33.65
C LYS A 316 35.57 27.94 32.48
N VAL A 317 35.38 29.25 32.26
CA VAL A 317 34.63 29.75 31.09
C VAL A 317 35.39 29.47 29.80
N ALA A 318 36.72 29.68 29.76
CA ALA A 318 37.54 29.34 28.60
C ALA A 318 37.56 27.82 28.29
N GLN A 319 37.52 26.97 29.31
CA GLN A 319 37.45 25.51 29.14
C GLN A 319 36.09 25.04 28.60
N VAL A 320 34.98 25.63 29.06
CA VAL A 320 33.62 25.33 28.55
C VAL A 320 33.42 25.86 27.12
N GLU A 321 34.01 27.01 26.78
CA GLU A 321 33.97 27.57 25.42
C GLU A 321 34.79 26.72 24.41
N ALA A 322 35.93 26.16 24.83
CA ALA A 322 36.71 25.23 24.00
C ALA A 322 36.02 23.87 23.78
N GLU A 323 35.31 23.36 24.80
CA GLU A 323 34.49 22.15 24.70
C GLU A 323 33.24 22.38 23.85
N ALA A 324 32.61 23.55 23.93
CA ALA A 324 31.50 23.94 23.06
C ALA A 324 31.94 24.13 21.58
N ALA A 325 33.11 24.71 21.33
CA ALA A 325 33.65 24.85 19.97
C ALA A 325 34.02 23.51 19.33
N THR A 326 34.51 22.55 20.11
CA THR A 326 34.82 21.19 19.62
C THR A 326 33.56 20.33 19.43
N ALA A 327 32.52 20.51 20.26
CA ALA A 327 31.20 19.89 20.06
C ALA A 327 30.49 20.43 18.80
N LEU A 328 30.50 21.75 18.58
CA LEU A 328 29.95 22.39 17.36
C LEU A 328 30.70 21.98 16.08
N SER A 329 32.01 21.74 16.16
CA SER A 329 32.83 21.21 15.05
C SER A 329 32.48 19.76 14.70
N ARG A 330 32.16 18.92 15.70
CA ARG A 330 31.75 17.52 15.50
C ARG A 330 30.32 17.41 14.92
N GLU A 331 29.40 18.21 15.45
CA GLU A 331 28.03 18.36 14.90
C GLU A 331 28.06 18.84 13.45
N ARG A 332 28.81 19.89 13.13
CA ARG A 332 28.96 20.38 11.74
C ARG A 332 29.55 19.34 10.79
N LYS A 333 30.46 18.48 11.25
CA LYS A 333 31.01 17.37 10.44
C LYS A 333 30.02 16.22 10.24
N LEU A 334 29.16 15.94 11.22
CA LEU A 334 28.09 14.95 11.09
C LEU A 334 26.99 15.45 10.15
N VAL A 335 26.57 16.71 10.30
CA VAL A 335 25.60 17.36 9.40
C VAL A 335 26.14 17.46 7.96
N ALA A 336 27.43 17.75 7.76
CA ALA A 336 28.04 17.75 6.43
C ALA A 336 28.10 16.34 5.81
N ARG A 337 28.35 15.29 6.61
CA ARG A 337 28.34 13.90 6.14
C ARG A 337 26.94 13.43 5.77
N GLU A 338 25.95 13.73 6.60
CA GLU A 338 24.55 13.39 6.30
C GLU A 338 24.00 14.19 5.11
N LYS A 339 24.40 15.46 4.95
CA LYS A 339 24.08 16.25 3.75
C LYS A 339 24.70 15.64 2.48
N SER A 340 25.96 15.17 2.55
CA SER A 340 26.60 14.48 1.41
C SER A 340 25.96 13.12 1.07
N ARG A 341 25.43 12.41 2.08
CA ARG A 341 24.67 11.16 1.89
C ARG A 341 23.30 11.41 1.28
N ALA A 342 22.60 12.47 1.71
CA ALA A 342 21.35 12.89 1.12
C ALA A 342 21.52 13.33 -0.34
N GLU A 343 22.58 14.09 -0.66
CA GLU A 343 22.89 14.50 -2.03
C GLU A 343 23.29 13.30 -2.93
N ALA A 344 23.97 12.28 -2.38
CA ALA A 344 24.25 11.04 -3.09
C ALA A 344 22.98 10.22 -3.37
N ALA A 345 22.07 10.11 -2.38
CA ALA A 345 20.80 9.42 -2.53
C ALA A 345 19.86 10.10 -3.55
N VAL A 346 19.89 11.44 -3.63
CA VAL A 346 19.13 12.19 -4.65
C VAL A 346 19.68 11.91 -6.06
N LYS A 347 21.01 11.91 -6.25
CA LYS A 347 21.63 11.58 -7.54
C LYS A 347 21.35 10.14 -7.98
N GLU A 348 21.28 9.20 -7.03
CA GLU A 348 20.93 7.81 -7.29
C GLU A 348 19.44 7.66 -7.66
N SER A 349 18.55 8.42 -7.00
CA SER A 349 17.13 8.51 -7.37
C SER A 349 16.94 9.08 -8.78
N ASP A 350 17.65 10.16 -9.12
CA ASP A 350 17.60 10.76 -10.45
C ASP A 350 18.09 9.81 -11.55
N ARG A 351 19.16 9.03 -11.27
CA ARG A 351 19.67 8.01 -12.17
C ARG A 351 18.67 6.88 -12.41
N LEU A 352 18.04 6.38 -11.34
CA LEU A 352 17.00 5.34 -11.44
C LEU A 352 15.74 5.85 -12.14
N GLN A 353 15.36 7.11 -11.96
CA GLN A 353 14.25 7.73 -12.69
C GLN A 353 14.57 7.89 -14.18
N ALA A 354 15.81 8.25 -14.54
CA ALA A 354 16.25 8.32 -15.93
C ALA A 354 16.26 6.93 -16.59
N GLU A 355 16.73 5.90 -15.90
CA GLU A 355 16.70 4.51 -16.37
C GLU A 355 15.26 4.01 -16.53
N LEU A 356 14.36 4.31 -15.59
CA LEU A 356 12.94 3.96 -15.69
C LEU A 356 12.26 4.64 -16.89
N ARG A 357 12.58 5.91 -17.18
CA ARG A 357 12.09 6.60 -18.38
C ARG A 357 12.60 5.93 -19.65
N LEU A 358 13.87 5.54 -19.69
CA LEU A 358 14.45 4.83 -20.84
C LEU A 358 13.77 3.47 -21.07
N GLN A 359 13.46 2.73 -20.00
CA GLN A 359 12.76 1.45 -20.09
C GLN A 359 11.29 1.61 -20.52
N ARG A 360 10.63 2.70 -20.12
CA ARG A 360 9.28 3.02 -20.59
C ARG A 360 9.23 3.31 -22.08
N VAL A 361 10.17 4.11 -22.59
CA VAL A 361 10.30 4.36 -24.04
C VAL A 361 10.56 3.06 -24.80
N ARG A 362 11.47 2.20 -24.31
CA ARG A 362 11.71 0.88 -24.92
C ARG A 362 10.47 -0.02 -24.93
N LEU A 363 9.65 0.02 -23.89
CA LEU A 363 8.40 -0.74 -23.82
C LEU A 363 7.33 -0.16 -24.77
N GLU A 364 7.30 1.15 -24.96
CA GLU A 364 6.42 1.81 -25.94
C GLU A 364 6.84 1.46 -27.37
N ASP A 365 8.14 1.47 -27.68
CA ASP A 365 8.68 1.05 -28.98
C ASP A 365 8.37 -0.42 -29.28
N LEU A 366 8.60 -1.33 -28.31
CA LEU A 366 8.27 -2.76 -28.46
C LEU A 366 6.76 -3.01 -28.63
N ARG A 367 5.91 -2.19 -28.01
CA ARG A 367 4.45 -2.26 -28.20
C ARG A 367 4.07 -1.79 -29.60
N ALA A 368 4.67 -0.71 -30.09
CA ALA A 368 4.46 -0.23 -31.45
C ALA A 368 4.92 -1.26 -32.50
N GLU A 369 6.06 -1.92 -32.30
CA GLU A 369 6.53 -3.02 -33.16
C GLU A 369 5.57 -4.22 -33.13
N LEU A 370 5.03 -4.57 -31.97
CA LEU A 370 4.11 -5.69 -31.82
C LEU A 370 2.74 -5.39 -32.45
N ASP A 371 2.26 -4.15 -32.36
CA ASP A 371 1.04 -3.71 -33.03
C ASP A 371 1.23 -3.61 -34.56
N SER A 372 2.42 -3.18 -35.03
CA SER A 372 2.78 -3.26 -36.45
C SER A 372 2.79 -4.70 -36.96
N ALA A 373 3.41 -5.62 -36.22
CA ALA A 373 3.44 -7.04 -36.58
C ALA A 373 2.04 -7.68 -36.57
N ARG A 374 1.15 -7.25 -35.65
CA ARG A 374 -0.26 -7.68 -35.62
C ARG A 374 -1.04 -7.13 -36.82
N ALA A 375 -0.80 -5.88 -37.21
CA ALA A 375 -1.41 -5.28 -38.40
C ALA A 375 -0.94 -5.96 -39.69
N GLU A 376 0.35 -6.29 -39.80
CA GLU A 376 0.90 -7.06 -40.92
C GLU A 376 0.33 -8.48 -40.96
N ALA A 377 0.22 -9.16 -39.81
CA ALA A 377 -0.40 -10.48 -39.74
C ALA A 377 -1.89 -10.44 -40.11
N ALA A 378 -2.62 -9.37 -39.76
CA ALA A 378 -4.00 -9.16 -40.19
C ALA A 378 -4.10 -8.94 -41.71
N GLN A 379 -3.22 -8.11 -42.30
CA GLN A 379 -3.15 -7.92 -43.75
C GLN A 379 -2.79 -9.20 -44.50
N LEU A 380 -1.89 -10.04 -43.96
CA LEU A 380 -1.54 -11.33 -44.55
C LEU A 380 -2.72 -12.32 -44.48
N ARG A 381 -3.50 -12.31 -43.38
CA ARG A 381 -4.75 -13.09 -43.27
C ARG A 381 -5.80 -12.61 -44.27
N GLU A 382 -5.99 -11.31 -44.43
CA GLU A 382 -6.91 -10.75 -45.43
C GLU A 382 -6.48 -11.12 -46.86
N ARG A 383 -5.17 -11.08 -47.17
CA ARG A 383 -4.63 -11.52 -48.46
C ARG A 383 -4.80 -13.02 -48.69
N ALA A 384 -4.62 -13.85 -47.66
CA ALA A 384 -4.86 -15.29 -47.74
C ALA A 384 -6.34 -15.61 -47.97
N VAL A 385 -7.25 -14.93 -47.26
CA VAL A 385 -8.71 -15.06 -47.46
C VAL A 385 -9.12 -14.57 -48.86
N ALA A 386 -8.57 -13.45 -49.33
CA ALA A 386 -8.82 -12.96 -50.70
C ALA A 386 -8.28 -13.91 -51.78
N ALA A 387 -7.15 -14.59 -51.53
CA ALA A 387 -6.60 -15.60 -52.43
C ALA A 387 -7.46 -16.88 -52.46
N GLU A 388 -7.95 -17.34 -51.31
CA GLU A 388 -8.89 -18.48 -51.25
C GLU A 388 -10.23 -18.18 -51.92
N LEU A 389 -10.74 -16.95 -51.80
CA LEU A 389 -11.98 -16.52 -52.47
C LEU A 389 -11.81 -16.41 -53.99
N ARG A 390 -10.61 -16.10 -54.50
CA ARG A 390 -10.31 -16.13 -55.95
C ARG A 390 -10.15 -17.54 -56.50
N LEU A 391 -9.69 -18.50 -55.70
CA LEU A 391 -9.57 -19.91 -56.10
C LEU A 391 -10.90 -20.69 -56.07
N LYS A 392 -11.91 -20.19 -55.35
CA LYS A 392 -13.27 -20.77 -55.31
C LYS A 392 -14.27 -20.10 -56.27
N GLY A 393 -13.84 -19.09 -57.03
CA GLY A 393 -14.70 -18.27 -57.90
C GLY A 393 -14.41 -18.36 -59.40
N GLY A 394 -13.54 -19.28 -59.83
CA GLY A 394 -13.33 -19.65 -61.24
C GLY A 394 -13.48 -21.16 -61.38
#